data_AF-A0A3N5HFU7-F1
#
_entry.id   AF-A0A3N5HFU7-F1
#
_cell.length_a   1.000
_cell.length_b   1.000
_cell.length_c   1.000
_cell.angle_alpha   90.00
_cell.angle_beta   90.00
_cell.angle_gamma   90.00
#
_symmetry.space_group_name_H-M   'P 1'
#
loop_
_entity.id
_entity.type
_entity.pdbx_description
1 polymer ?
#
loop_
_entity_poly.entity_id
_entity_poly.type
_entity_poly.pdbx_seq_one_letter_code
_entity_poly.pdbx_strand_id
1 'polypeptide(L)'
;MNTQTKRTLGLIGIVGLLATAAITIVVHAQQEKVSSSYGPTNQTMTFEQIKAARLAVKAERAKEHTDLLNSRYVLAGKTTSEVTMSGGKPVPVGPTAKLSGVTWDQLDKMTPEQIKEKGLFPYKPLPFADHAEGGMLFPPMTLKLLPRLTRFDLDFDLPEHVLPDVAPAIYLTTRPDLGDVAKGRLITINNYYEIFNG
;
A
#
# COMPACT_ATOMS: atom_id res chain seq x y z
N MET A 1 -62.19 -14.10 -49.40
CA MET A 1 -60.96 -13.36 -49.07
C MET A 1 -59.77 -14.07 -49.71
N ASN A 2 -59.09 -13.43 -50.66
CA ASN A 2 -58.19 -14.07 -51.62
C ASN A 2 -56.86 -14.53 -50.99
N THR A 3 -56.28 -15.62 -51.47
CA THR A 3 -55.04 -16.24 -50.94
C THR A 3 -53.84 -15.28 -50.97
N GLN A 4 -53.85 -14.30 -51.86
CA GLN A 4 -52.83 -13.24 -51.92
C GLN A 4 -52.87 -12.33 -50.69
N THR A 5 -54.06 -11.92 -50.24
CA THR A 5 -54.25 -11.00 -49.09
C THR A 5 -53.80 -11.62 -47.76
N LYS A 6 -53.94 -12.95 -47.61
CA LYS A 6 -53.46 -13.69 -46.43
C LYS A 6 -51.94 -13.74 -46.35
N ARG A 7 -51.24 -13.83 -47.50
CA ARG A 7 -49.77 -13.83 -47.57
C ARG A 7 -49.20 -12.45 -47.26
N THR A 8 -49.83 -11.37 -47.73
CA THR A 8 -49.40 -10.00 -47.42
C THR A 8 -49.61 -9.66 -45.93
N LEU A 9 -50.74 -10.05 -45.33
CA LEU A 9 -50.94 -9.85 -43.88
C LEU A 9 -49.94 -10.66 -43.03
N GLY A 10 -49.62 -11.89 -43.42
CA GLY A 10 -48.63 -12.73 -42.74
C GLY A 10 -47.21 -12.13 -42.81
N LEU A 11 -46.81 -11.59 -43.97
CA LEU A 11 -45.51 -10.93 -44.15
C LEU A 11 -45.41 -9.63 -43.35
N ILE A 12 -46.47 -8.82 -43.29
CA ILE A 12 -46.51 -7.59 -42.48
C ILE A 12 -46.41 -7.92 -40.97
N GLY A 13 -47.07 -9.00 -40.52
CA GLY A 13 -46.95 -9.47 -39.14
C GLY A 13 -45.53 -9.92 -38.77
N ILE A 14 -44.85 -10.64 -39.67
CA ILE A 14 -43.46 -11.10 -39.46
C ILE A 14 -42.48 -9.92 -39.47
N VAL A 15 -42.64 -8.95 -40.38
CA VAL A 15 -41.80 -7.75 -40.42
C VAL A 15 -42.02 -6.87 -39.19
N GLY A 16 -43.25 -6.75 -38.70
CA GLY A 16 -43.56 -6.04 -37.45
C GLY A 16 -42.95 -6.72 -36.21
N LEU A 17 -42.93 -8.06 -36.17
CA LEU A 17 -42.33 -8.82 -35.08
C LEU A 17 -40.79 -8.75 -35.09
N LEU A 18 -40.18 -8.75 -36.27
CA LEU A 18 -38.74 -8.58 -36.44
C LEU A 18 -38.29 -7.14 -36.13
N ALA A 19 -39.08 -6.13 -36.51
CA ALA A 19 -38.80 -4.74 -36.19
C ALA A 19 -38.88 -4.46 -34.68
N THR A 20 -39.88 -5.02 -34.00
CA THR A 20 -40.02 -4.88 -32.54
C THR A 20 -38.90 -5.61 -31.78
N ALA A 21 -38.53 -6.83 -32.21
CA ALA A 21 -37.40 -7.56 -31.64
C ALA A 21 -36.08 -6.80 -31.81
N ALA A 22 -35.83 -6.21 -32.98
CA ALA A 22 -34.65 -5.39 -33.25
C ALA A 22 -34.60 -4.14 -32.37
N ILE A 23 -35.74 -3.46 -32.16
CA ILE A 23 -35.82 -2.28 -31.28
C ILE A 23 -35.53 -2.67 -29.81
N THR A 24 -36.04 -3.80 -29.31
CA THR A 24 -35.75 -4.24 -27.93
C THR A 24 -34.28 -4.60 -27.70
N ILE A 25 -33.58 -5.13 -28.72
CA ILE A 25 -32.16 -5.46 -28.64
C ILE A 25 -31.31 -4.19 -28.64
N VAL A 26 -31.65 -3.20 -29.45
CA VAL A 26 -30.92 -1.91 -29.50
C VAL A 26 -31.09 -1.14 -28.18
N VAL A 27 -32.28 -1.14 -27.58
CA VAL A 27 -32.52 -0.46 -26.29
C VAL A 27 -31.77 -1.13 -25.13
N HIS A 28 -31.63 -2.46 -25.12
CA HIS A 28 -30.79 -3.16 -24.12
C HIS A 28 -29.29 -2.97 -24.34
N ALA A 29 -28.84 -2.73 -25.58
CA ALA A 29 -27.44 -2.51 -25.91
C ALA A 29 -26.94 -1.09 -25.62
N GLN A 30 -27.85 -0.13 -25.39
CA GLN A 30 -27.52 1.30 -25.28
C GLN A 30 -27.72 1.85 -23.86
N GLN A 31 -27.70 1.00 -22.85
CA GLN A 31 -27.59 1.46 -21.46
C GLN A 31 -26.12 1.85 -21.22
N GLU A 32 -25.81 3.11 -21.48
CA GLU A 32 -24.50 3.70 -21.20
C GLU A 32 -24.11 3.34 -19.77
N LYS A 33 -23.00 2.61 -19.64
CA LYS A 33 -22.43 2.26 -18.34
C LYS A 33 -22.01 3.57 -17.68
N VAL A 34 -22.86 4.12 -16.81
CA VAL A 34 -22.56 5.30 -16.00
C VAL A 34 -21.27 5.01 -15.24
N SER A 35 -20.17 5.62 -15.70
CA SER A 35 -18.86 5.42 -15.11
C SER A 35 -18.81 6.15 -13.79
N SER A 36 -18.76 5.38 -12.70
CA SER A 36 -18.60 5.89 -11.34
C SER A 36 -17.14 5.76 -10.91
N SER A 37 -16.61 6.76 -10.22
CA SER A 37 -15.32 6.64 -9.52
C SER A 37 -15.40 5.77 -8.25
N TYR A 38 -16.61 5.43 -7.79
CA TYR A 38 -16.80 4.48 -6.71
C TYR A 38 -16.55 3.05 -7.18
N GLY A 39 -15.76 2.29 -6.43
CA GLY A 39 -15.62 0.86 -6.63
C GLY A 39 -16.95 0.11 -6.40
N PRO A 40 -17.11 -1.10 -6.95
CA PRO A 40 -18.28 -1.94 -6.71
C PRO A 40 -18.50 -2.14 -5.20
N THR A 41 -19.67 -1.76 -4.69
CA THR A 41 -20.04 -1.91 -3.27
C THR A 41 -20.51 -3.33 -2.93
N ASN A 42 -20.71 -4.18 -3.94
CA ASN A 42 -21.10 -5.57 -3.77
C ASN A 42 -19.86 -6.46 -3.55
N GLN A 43 -19.58 -6.78 -2.28
CA GLN A 43 -18.65 -7.87 -1.96
C GLN A 43 -19.25 -9.20 -2.42
N THR A 44 -18.63 -9.82 -3.41
CA THR A 44 -19.07 -11.11 -3.99
C THR A 44 -18.44 -12.32 -3.30
N MET A 45 -17.47 -12.08 -2.40
CA MET A 45 -16.75 -13.11 -1.65
C MET A 45 -17.00 -12.95 -0.16
N THR A 46 -17.06 -14.07 0.56
CA THR A 46 -17.09 -14.10 2.02
C THR A 46 -15.71 -13.73 2.61
N PHE A 47 -15.69 -13.30 3.87
CA PHE A 47 -14.43 -13.04 4.59
C PHE A 47 -13.50 -14.26 4.60
N GLU A 48 -14.03 -15.47 4.82
CA GLU A 48 -13.22 -16.69 4.84
C GLU A 48 -12.56 -16.97 3.48
N GLN A 49 -13.27 -16.74 2.38
CA GLN A 49 -12.70 -16.88 1.04
C GLN A 49 -11.60 -15.85 0.78
N ILE A 50 -11.80 -14.59 1.20
CA ILE A 50 -10.79 -13.53 1.08
C ILE A 50 -9.55 -13.88 1.92
N LYS A 51 -9.76 -14.27 3.18
CA LYS A 51 -8.70 -14.62 4.12
C LYS A 51 -7.89 -15.81 3.60
N ALA A 52 -8.54 -16.88 3.14
CA ALA A 52 -7.87 -18.04 2.57
C ALA A 52 -7.03 -17.67 1.34
N ALA A 53 -7.60 -16.87 0.42
CA ALA A 53 -6.88 -16.42 -0.78
C ALA A 53 -5.64 -15.58 -0.43
N ARG A 54 -5.74 -14.68 0.56
CA ARG A 54 -4.61 -13.83 1.00
C ARG A 54 -3.53 -14.62 1.71
N LEU A 55 -3.90 -15.56 2.57
CA LEU A 55 -2.96 -16.44 3.25
C LEU A 55 -2.19 -17.33 2.26
N ALA A 56 -2.84 -17.80 1.19
CA ALA A 56 -2.21 -18.66 0.19
C ALA A 56 -1.02 -18.00 -0.53
N VAL A 57 -1.06 -16.67 -0.71
CA VAL A 57 -0.02 -15.91 -1.43
C VAL A 57 0.94 -15.14 -0.50
N LYS A 58 0.70 -15.16 0.81
CA LYS A 58 1.47 -14.38 1.79
C LYS A 58 2.98 -14.65 1.72
N ALA A 59 3.37 -15.93 1.69
CA ALA A 59 4.78 -16.33 1.70
C ALA A 59 5.51 -15.94 0.41
N GLU A 60 4.86 -16.12 -0.74
CA GLU A 60 5.41 -15.74 -2.05
C GLU A 60 5.63 -14.22 -2.11
N ARG A 61 4.62 -13.42 -1.77
CA ARG A 61 4.74 -11.95 -1.73
C ARG A 61 5.81 -11.46 -0.78
N ALA A 62 5.91 -12.06 0.41
CA ALA A 62 6.96 -11.72 1.37
C ALA A 62 8.35 -11.96 0.77
N LYS A 63 8.52 -13.08 0.04
CA LYS A 63 9.77 -13.38 -0.66
C LYS A 63 10.06 -12.37 -1.77
N GLU A 64 9.11 -12.13 -2.68
CA GLU A 64 9.26 -11.18 -3.79
C GLU A 64 9.62 -9.78 -3.30
N HIS A 65 8.96 -9.33 -2.23
CA HIS A 65 9.22 -8.02 -1.65
C HIS A 65 10.58 -7.96 -0.95
N THR A 66 10.96 -9.01 -0.23
CA THR A 66 12.31 -9.14 0.35
C THR A 66 13.40 -9.09 -0.73
N ASP A 67 13.21 -9.82 -1.84
CA ASP A 67 14.13 -9.80 -2.98
C ASP A 67 14.22 -8.39 -3.59
N LEU A 68 13.07 -7.70 -3.73
CA LEU A 68 13.02 -6.33 -4.23
C LEU A 68 13.76 -5.36 -3.31
N LEU A 69 13.54 -5.42 -2.00
CA LEU A 69 14.26 -4.59 -1.03
C LEU A 69 15.76 -4.87 -1.07
N ASN A 70 16.16 -6.14 -1.09
CA ASN A 70 17.58 -6.53 -1.20
C ASN A 70 18.21 -6.13 -2.53
N SER A 71 17.45 -6.00 -3.61
CA SER A 71 17.95 -5.49 -4.89
C SER A 71 18.26 -3.99 -4.84
N ARG A 72 17.51 -3.23 -4.02
CA ARG A 72 17.60 -1.77 -3.93
C ARG A 72 18.48 -1.28 -2.80
N TYR A 73 18.53 -2.03 -1.69
CA TYR A 73 19.12 -1.55 -0.45
C TYR A 73 20.11 -2.55 0.17
N VAL A 74 21.06 -2.01 0.90
CA VAL A 74 21.91 -2.70 1.87
C VAL A 74 21.19 -2.63 3.21
N LEU A 75 20.49 -3.71 3.56
CA LEU A 75 19.73 -3.83 4.81
C LEU A 75 20.57 -4.34 5.99
N ALA A 76 21.89 -4.42 5.84
CA ALA A 76 22.78 -4.83 6.92
C ALA A 76 22.82 -3.74 8.01
N GLY A 77 22.76 -4.15 9.28
CA GLY A 77 22.68 -3.27 10.45
C GLY A 77 23.96 -2.53 10.78
N LYS A 78 24.42 -1.65 9.88
CA LYS A 78 25.52 -0.74 10.15
C LYS A 78 25.00 0.40 11.02
N THR A 79 25.46 0.46 12.26
CA THR A 79 25.10 1.50 13.24
C THR A 79 26.37 2.14 13.80
N THR A 80 26.22 3.33 14.39
CA THR A 80 27.30 3.99 15.16
C THR A 80 26.95 3.99 16.65
N SER A 81 27.95 3.81 17.52
CA SER A 81 27.79 3.97 18.97
C SER A 81 28.01 5.42 19.44
N GLU A 82 28.43 6.32 18.55
CA GLU A 82 28.66 7.74 18.86
C GLU A 82 27.35 8.52 19.02
N VAL A 83 26.28 8.08 18.33
CA VAL A 83 24.98 8.74 18.33
C VAL A 83 23.88 7.70 18.49
N THR A 84 22.99 7.95 19.45
CA THR A 84 21.81 7.13 19.71
C THR A 84 20.53 7.94 19.52
N MET A 85 19.43 7.25 19.25
CA MET A 85 18.09 7.78 19.39
C MET A 85 17.79 8.10 20.87
N SER A 86 16.66 8.75 21.13
CA SER A 86 16.28 9.17 22.49
C SER A 86 16.15 7.99 23.47
N GLY A 87 15.69 6.84 22.99
CA GLY A 87 15.59 5.60 23.77
C GLY A 87 16.91 4.82 23.88
N GLY A 88 18.02 5.37 23.40
CA GLY A 88 19.35 4.74 23.46
C GLY A 88 19.67 3.79 22.31
N LYS A 89 18.76 3.59 21.35
CA LYS A 89 19.01 2.76 20.17
C LYS A 89 20.07 3.40 19.26
N PRO A 90 21.12 2.68 18.84
CA PRO A 90 22.12 3.20 17.90
C PRO A 90 21.51 3.66 16.57
N VAL A 91 21.97 4.80 16.06
CA VAL A 91 21.48 5.33 14.77
C VAL A 91 22.10 4.53 13.61
N PRO A 92 21.31 4.09 12.61
CA PRO A 92 21.84 3.49 11.39
C PRO A 92 22.69 4.48 10.60
N VAL A 93 23.84 4.05 10.08
CA VAL A 93 24.80 4.91 9.37
C VAL A 93 25.19 4.38 8.00
N GLY A 94 25.50 5.34 7.12
CA GLY A 94 25.93 5.09 5.76
C GLY A 94 24.78 5.13 4.76
N PRO A 95 25.10 5.15 3.46
CA PRO A 95 24.08 5.02 2.44
C PRO A 95 23.49 3.61 2.46
N THR A 96 22.17 3.51 2.53
CA THR A 96 21.47 2.23 2.45
C THR A 96 21.15 1.85 1.02
N ALA A 97 21.16 2.78 0.07
CA ALA A 97 20.85 2.46 -1.32
C ALA A 97 22.03 1.83 -2.08
N LYS A 98 21.71 0.89 -2.97
CA LYS A 98 22.64 0.33 -3.95
C LYS A 98 22.64 1.20 -5.20
N LEU A 99 23.83 1.61 -5.64
CA LEU A 99 24.01 2.39 -6.87
C LEU A 99 24.11 1.46 -8.08
N SER A 100 23.58 1.92 -9.22
CA SER A 100 23.62 1.19 -10.49
C SER A 100 24.72 1.74 -11.39
N GLY A 101 25.85 1.03 -11.47
CA GLY A 101 26.92 1.33 -12.44
C GLY A 101 27.75 2.58 -12.18
N VAL A 102 27.59 3.21 -11.00
CA VAL A 102 28.36 4.40 -10.56
C VAL A 102 28.75 4.29 -9.09
N THR A 103 29.78 5.02 -8.69
CA THR A 103 30.16 5.18 -7.27
C THR A 103 29.52 6.40 -6.64
N TRP A 104 29.52 6.50 -5.31
CA TRP A 104 29.03 7.69 -4.59
C TRP A 104 29.81 8.94 -4.99
N ASP A 105 31.13 8.86 -5.13
CA ASP A 105 31.98 9.98 -5.58
C ASP A 105 31.68 10.44 -7.01
N GLN A 106 31.23 9.52 -7.88
CA GLN A 106 30.79 9.86 -9.24
C GLN A 106 29.42 10.51 -9.23
N LEU A 107 28.50 10.02 -8.40
CA LEU A 107 27.15 10.56 -8.25
C LEU A 107 27.17 11.99 -7.69
N ASP A 108 28.03 12.25 -6.70
CA ASP A 108 28.23 13.57 -6.06
C ASP A 108 28.65 14.67 -7.04
N LYS A 109 29.36 14.29 -8.12
CA LYS A 109 29.83 15.22 -9.16
C LYS A 109 28.78 15.52 -10.24
N MET A 110 27.63 14.86 -10.23
CA MET A 110 26.59 15.04 -11.24
C MET A 110 25.58 16.12 -10.83
N THR A 111 25.04 16.85 -11.80
CA THR A 111 23.92 17.76 -11.54
C THR A 111 22.61 16.97 -11.36
N PRO A 112 21.60 17.52 -10.67
CA PRO A 112 20.28 16.88 -10.54
C PRO A 112 19.66 16.49 -11.89
N GLU A 113 19.86 17.29 -12.93
CA GLU A 113 19.37 17.03 -14.29
C GLU A 113 20.04 15.79 -14.87
N GLN A 114 21.36 15.66 -14.72
CA GLN A 114 22.12 14.48 -15.18
C GLN A 114 21.71 13.22 -14.42
N ILE A 115 21.51 13.31 -13.10
CA ILE A 115 21.03 12.20 -12.27
C ILE A 115 19.65 11.74 -12.74
N LYS A 116 18.75 12.70 -13.02
CA LYS A 116 17.39 12.42 -13.51
C LYS A 116 17.41 11.80 -14.91
N GLU A 117 18.14 12.40 -15.85
CA GLU A 117 18.24 11.93 -17.24
C GLU A 117 18.80 10.50 -17.32
N LYS A 118 19.82 10.19 -16.52
CA LYS A 118 20.44 8.87 -16.46
C LYS A 118 19.71 7.87 -15.55
N GLY A 119 18.65 8.31 -14.86
CA GLY A 119 17.89 7.46 -13.94
C GLY A 119 18.71 6.94 -12.75
N LEU A 120 19.72 7.69 -12.30
CA LEU A 120 20.68 7.27 -11.27
C LEU A 120 20.24 7.58 -9.84
N PHE A 121 19.05 8.17 -9.65
CA PHE A 121 18.57 8.50 -8.30
C PHE A 121 18.37 7.23 -7.46
N PRO A 122 19.08 7.10 -6.33
CA PRO A 122 19.18 5.82 -5.63
C PRO A 122 17.98 5.50 -4.71
N TYR A 123 17.19 6.51 -4.32
CA TYR A 123 16.06 6.35 -3.40
C TYR A 123 14.71 6.42 -4.11
N LYS A 124 14.37 5.38 -4.87
CA LYS A 124 13.02 5.24 -5.45
C LYS A 124 11.94 5.18 -4.35
N PRO A 125 10.67 5.50 -4.67
CA PRO A 125 9.57 5.32 -3.72
C PRO A 125 9.61 3.95 -3.06
N LEU A 126 9.44 3.94 -1.74
CA LEU A 126 9.48 2.71 -0.95
C LEU A 126 8.33 1.78 -1.41
N PRO A 127 8.62 0.53 -1.81
CA PRO A 127 7.59 -0.38 -2.28
C PRO A 127 6.78 -0.94 -1.11
N PHE A 128 5.50 -1.21 -1.33
CA PHE A 128 4.64 -1.93 -0.38
C PHE A 128 4.33 -3.33 -0.91
N ALA A 129 4.35 -4.35 -0.05
CA ALA A 129 4.23 -5.76 -0.46
C ALA A 129 2.90 -6.11 -1.17
N ASP A 130 1.79 -5.45 -0.82
CA ASP A 130 0.50 -5.61 -1.50
C ASP A 130 -0.11 -4.24 -1.83
N HIS A 131 0.37 -3.60 -2.88
CA HIS A 131 -0.12 -2.27 -3.28
C HIS A 131 -1.64 -2.22 -3.56
N ALA A 132 -2.26 -3.34 -3.95
CA ALA A 132 -3.69 -3.38 -4.27
C ALA A 132 -4.56 -3.30 -3.01
N GLU A 133 -4.17 -3.98 -1.93
CA GLU A 133 -4.87 -3.91 -0.64
C GLU A 133 -4.44 -2.72 0.20
N GLY A 134 -3.15 -2.38 0.15
CA GLY A 134 -2.57 -1.33 0.98
C GLY A 134 -2.68 -1.62 2.49
N GLY A 135 -2.97 -0.57 3.25
CA GLY A 135 -3.06 -0.60 4.71
C GLY A 135 -1.70 -0.46 5.42
N MET A 136 -1.75 -0.31 6.74
CA MET A 136 -0.56 -0.13 7.57
C MET A 136 -0.01 -1.48 8.03
N LEU A 137 1.32 -1.63 8.05
CA LEU A 137 2.02 -2.75 8.68
C LEU A 137 2.79 -2.22 9.88
N PHE A 138 2.82 -3.01 10.95
CA PHE A 138 3.52 -2.65 12.17
C PHE A 138 4.71 -3.58 12.42
N PRO A 139 5.87 -3.05 12.84
CA PRO A 139 7.04 -3.86 13.16
C PRO A 139 6.77 -4.86 14.29
N PRO A 140 7.50 -5.99 14.34
CA PRO A 140 7.36 -6.98 15.42
C PRO A 140 7.49 -6.39 16.83
N MET A 141 8.36 -5.39 17.02
CA MET A 141 8.52 -4.68 18.29
C MET A 141 7.24 -3.95 18.75
N THR A 142 6.47 -3.39 17.81
CA THR A 142 5.18 -2.75 18.09
C THR A 142 4.08 -3.80 18.28
N LEU A 143 4.08 -4.88 17.49
CA LEU A 143 3.09 -5.95 17.60
C LEU A 143 3.16 -6.68 18.95
N LYS A 144 4.34 -6.78 19.58
CA LYS A 144 4.47 -7.29 20.96
C LYS A 144 3.66 -6.48 21.98
N LEU A 145 3.59 -5.16 21.81
CA LEU A 145 2.82 -4.26 22.67
C LEU A 145 1.34 -4.18 22.26
N LEU A 146 1.07 -4.32 20.96
CA LEU A 146 -0.26 -4.17 20.37
C LEU A 146 -0.62 -5.36 19.44
N PRO A 147 -0.85 -6.57 19.98
CA PRO A 147 -1.10 -7.78 19.16
C PRO A 147 -2.32 -7.69 18.25
N ARG A 148 -3.30 -6.86 18.62
CA ARG A 148 -4.50 -6.60 17.81
C ARG A 148 -4.21 -5.96 16.44
N LEU A 149 -2.99 -5.43 16.22
CA LEU A 149 -2.57 -4.84 14.94
C LEU A 149 -1.98 -5.88 13.98
N THR A 150 -1.84 -7.13 14.42
CA THR A 150 -1.30 -8.19 13.58
C THR A 150 -2.23 -8.43 12.41
N ARG A 151 -1.66 -8.31 11.22
CA ARG A 151 -2.32 -8.64 9.97
C ARG A 151 -2.14 -10.12 9.67
N PHE A 152 -3.19 -10.76 9.16
CA PHE A 152 -3.11 -12.17 8.79
C PHE A 152 -2.44 -12.34 7.42
N ASP A 153 -2.57 -11.36 6.53
CA ASP A 153 -2.22 -11.42 5.11
C ASP A 153 -0.77 -11.00 4.80
N LEU A 154 -0.17 -10.13 5.63
CA LEU A 154 1.15 -9.55 5.41
C LEU A 154 1.89 -9.35 6.73
N ASP A 155 3.22 -9.38 6.65
CA ASP A 155 4.13 -9.07 7.75
C ASP A 155 4.99 -7.84 7.39
N PHE A 156 5.56 -7.19 8.41
CA PHE A 156 6.45 -6.05 8.23
C PHE A 156 7.83 -6.50 7.73
N ASP A 157 8.41 -5.75 6.79
CA ASP A 157 9.50 -6.17 5.91
C ASP A 157 10.84 -5.48 6.18
N LEU A 158 10.84 -4.28 6.80
CA LEU A 158 12.07 -3.56 7.14
C LEU A 158 12.69 -4.07 8.46
N PRO A 159 14.02 -4.17 8.53
CA PRO A 159 14.70 -4.67 9.72
C PRO A 159 14.63 -3.67 10.88
N GLU A 160 14.59 -4.18 12.11
CA GLU A 160 14.34 -3.35 13.30
C GLU A 160 15.35 -2.20 13.46
N HIS A 161 16.63 -2.40 13.14
CA HIS A 161 17.67 -1.39 13.36
C HIS A 161 17.50 -0.10 12.52
N VAL A 162 16.76 -0.14 11.40
CA VAL A 162 16.45 1.09 10.64
C VAL A 162 15.23 1.83 11.14
N LEU A 163 14.48 1.22 12.06
CA LEU A 163 13.25 1.79 12.61
C LEU A 163 13.56 2.66 13.82
N PRO A 164 12.65 3.59 14.18
CA PRO A 164 12.73 4.35 15.43
C PRO A 164 12.75 3.45 16.68
N ASP A 165 12.88 4.08 17.85
CA ASP A 165 12.65 3.45 19.14
C ASP A 165 11.24 2.85 19.22
N VAL A 166 11.06 1.79 20.03
CA VAL A 166 9.76 1.10 20.22
C VAL A 166 8.68 2.07 20.70
N ALA A 167 9.07 3.00 21.57
CA ALA A 167 8.26 4.12 22.02
C ALA A 167 9.09 5.39 21.78
N PRO A 168 8.91 6.06 20.63
CA PRO A 168 9.63 7.29 20.32
C PRO A 168 9.36 8.36 21.36
N ALA A 169 10.42 9.04 21.80
CA ALA A 169 10.31 10.17 22.71
C ALA A 169 9.49 11.31 22.08
N ILE A 170 8.74 12.02 22.91
CA ILE A 170 7.95 13.19 22.50
C ILE A 170 8.51 14.40 23.25
N TYR A 171 8.90 15.42 22.50
CA TYR A 171 9.39 16.69 23.05
C TYR A 171 8.43 17.80 22.70
N LEU A 172 8.08 18.63 23.68
CA LEU A 172 7.21 19.78 23.47
C LEU A 172 8.06 20.99 23.06
N THR A 173 7.76 21.58 21.91
CA THR A 173 8.46 22.78 21.41
C THR A 173 8.29 23.99 22.34
N THR A 174 7.19 24.04 23.11
CA THR A 174 6.86 25.11 24.06
C THR A 174 7.36 24.87 25.49
N ARG A 175 7.75 23.63 25.83
CA ARG A 175 8.28 23.23 27.14
C ARG A 175 9.50 22.31 26.99
N PRO A 176 10.63 22.81 26.45
CA PRO A 176 11.85 22.00 26.29
C PRO A 176 12.41 21.48 27.61
N ASP A 177 12.13 22.18 28.71
CA ASP A 177 12.53 21.83 30.08
C ASP A 177 11.97 20.48 30.56
N LEU A 178 10.86 20.02 29.98
CA LEU A 178 10.22 18.76 30.35
C LEU A 178 10.91 17.52 29.76
N GLY A 179 11.81 17.69 28.77
CA GLY A 179 12.44 16.57 28.09
C GLY A 179 11.43 15.66 27.38
N ASP A 180 11.65 14.34 27.45
CA ASP A 180 10.72 13.35 26.89
C ASP A 180 9.46 13.23 27.75
N VAL A 181 8.36 13.82 27.29
CA VAL A 181 7.08 13.75 27.99
C VAL A 181 6.41 12.38 27.88
N ALA A 182 6.76 11.57 26.87
CA ALA A 182 6.27 10.19 26.76
C ALA A 182 6.90 9.29 27.82
N LYS A 183 8.07 9.66 28.37
CA LYS A 183 8.83 8.92 29.38
C LYS A 183 9.08 7.47 28.94
N GLY A 184 9.43 7.28 27.66
CA GLY A 184 9.64 5.96 27.05
C GLY A 184 8.39 5.08 26.93
N ARG A 185 7.18 5.64 27.09
CA ARG A 185 5.91 4.89 27.00
C ARG A 185 5.27 5.06 25.63
N LEU A 186 4.76 3.95 25.08
CA LEU A 186 3.92 4.01 23.89
C LEU A 186 2.59 4.72 24.23
N ILE A 187 2.29 5.80 23.51
CA ILE A 187 1.06 6.56 23.71
C ILE A 187 -0.12 5.79 23.14
N THR A 188 -1.18 5.66 23.95
CA THR A 188 -2.44 5.02 23.61
C THR A 188 -3.59 5.85 24.17
N ILE A 189 -4.81 5.58 23.73
CA ILE A 189 -6.00 6.25 24.29
C ILE A 189 -6.15 6.04 25.80
N ASN A 190 -5.59 4.96 26.35
CA ASN A 190 -5.70 4.61 27.77
C ASN A 190 -4.78 5.45 28.66
N ASN A 191 -3.64 5.92 28.13
CA ASN A 191 -2.64 6.68 28.91
C ASN A 191 -2.46 8.12 28.42
N TYR A 192 -3.11 8.51 27.32
CA TYR A 192 -3.00 9.85 26.75
C TYR A 192 -3.25 10.96 27.78
N TYR A 193 -4.38 10.92 28.49
CA TYR A 193 -4.70 11.95 29.48
C TYR A 193 -3.73 11.92 30.66
N GLU A 194 -3.32 10.74 31.14
CA GLU A 194 -2.33 10.65 32.22
C GLU A 194 -0.99 11.31 31.84
N ILE A 195 -0.57 11.14 30.58
CA ILE A 195 0.73 11.62 30.08
C ILE A 195 0.70 13.12 29.74
N PHE A 196 -0.41 13.61 29.17
CA PHE A 196 -0.48 14.95 28.59
C PHE A 196 -1.39 15.93 29.36
N ASN A 197 -1.88 15.55 30.55
CA ASN A 197 -2.65 16.46 31.39
C ASN A 197 -1.73 17.44 32.15
N GLY A 198 -1.32 18.50 31.45
CA GLY A 198 -0.81 19.78 31.95
C GLY A 198 0.18 19.73 33.10
#